data_AF-A0A357WYA7-F1
#
_entry.id   AF-A0A357WYA7-F1
#
_cell.length_a   1.000
_cell.length_b   1.000
_cell.length_c   1.000
_cell.angle_alpha   90.00
_cell.angle_beta   90.00
_cell.angle_gamma   90.00
#
_symmetry.space_group_name_H-M   'P 1'
#
loop_
_entity.id
_entity.type
_entity.pdbx_description
1 polymer ?
#
loop_
_entity_poly.entity_id
_entity_poly.type
_entity_poly.pdbx_seq_one_letter_code
_entity_poly.pdbx_strand_id
1 'polypeptide(L)'
;MNLICKLFGHKWLRCICLRCHEKRDENHQWGVDKESCICVLCGARREHEWDHCKCKICGRLRDEDHDWDGCTCRKCGAVRDAEHDYNDCRCNKCRKMLDSPRHYWKSHDRHGVITVQGKQTVSCANCNQEVTFDTGSPYATRYYCPHCFTEGEWEFIPTEDRMFLTYRFTCSKCGYRTGYEHNDSY
;
A
#
# COMPACT_ATOMS: atom_id res chain seq x y z
N MET A 1 -10.60 -53.04 2.97
CA MET A 1 -11.23 -53.56 1.72
C MET A 1 -12.43 -54.42 2.11
N ASN A 2 -13.62 -54.13 1.59
CA ASN A 2 -14.86 -54.82 1.97
C ASN A 2 -15.18 -55.94 0.97
N LEU A 3 -15.29 -57.21 1.42
CA LEU A 3 -15.52 -58.38 0.56
C LEU A 3 -16.76 -58.24 -0.33
N ILE A 4 -17.79 -57.55 0.16
CA ILE A 4 -19.04 -57.31 -0.57
C ILE A 4 -18.78 -56.55 -1.88
N CYS A 5 -17.86 -55.58 -1.89
CA CYS A 5 -17.57 -54.80 -3.09
C CYS A 5 -16.82 -55.61 -4.16
N LYS A 6 -16.03 -56.62 -3.78
CA LYS A 6 -15.35 -57.50 -4.73
C LYS A 6 -16.32 -58.47 -5.42
N LEU A 7 -17.33 -58.95 -4.70
CA LEU A 7 -18.28 -59.96 -5.20
C LEU A 7 -19.45 -59.36 -5.97
N PHE A 8 -19.98 -58.22 -5.52
CA PHE A 8 -21.21 -57.63 -6.06
C PHE A 8 -21.00 -56.27 -6.72
N GLY A 9 -19.74 -55.84 -6.88
CA GLY A 9 -19.39 -54.51 -7.35
C GLY A 9 -19.66 -53.41 -6.32
N HIS A 10 -19.20 -52.20 -6.68
CA HIS A 10 -19.30 -51.03 -5.82
C HIS A 10 -20.68 -50.38 -5.91
N LYS A 11 -21.27 -50.08 -4.74
CA LYS A 11 -22.45 -49.22 -4.63
C LYS A 11 -22.00 -47.76 -4.52
N TRP A 12 -21.90 -47.10 -5.67
CA TRP A 12 -21.43 -45.72 -5.77
C TRP A 12 -22.52 -44.73 -5.36
N LEU A 13 -22.18 -43.80 -4.46
CA LEU A 13 -22.83 -42.50 -4.34
C LEU A 13 -21.88 -41.49 -4.98
N ARG A 14 -22.17 -41.07 -6.21
CA ARG A 14 -21.31 -40.14 -6.95
C ARG A 14 -19.88 -40.66 -7.06
N CYS A 15 -18.91 -40.03 -6.40
CA CYS A 15 -17.49 -40.36 -6.44
C CYS A 15 -17.02 -41.24 -5.26
N ILE A 16 -17.91 -41.65 -4.33
CA ILE A 16 -17.57 -42.47 -3.16
C ILE A 16 -18.38 -43.76 -3.10
N CYS A 17 -17.78 -44.87 -2.67
CA CYS A 17 -18.50 -46.10 -2.42
C CYS A 17 -19.09 -46.10 -0.99
N LEU A 18 -20.41 -46.26 -0.85
CA LEU A 18 -21.09 -46.26 0.45
C LEU A 18 -20.72 -47.44 1.37
N ARG A 19 -20.09 -48.49 0.84
CA ARG A 19 -19.75 -49.71 1.59
C ARG A 19 -18.29 -49.77 2.04
N CYS A 20 -17.39 -49.16 1.30
CA CYS A 20 -15.95 -49.27 1.55
C CYS A 20 -15.18 -47.95 1.45
N HIS A 21 -15.88 -46.85 1.15
CA HIS A 21 -15.32 -45.49 1.01
C HIS A 21 -14.22 -45.34 -0.05
N GLU A 22 -14.13 -46.31 -0.97
CA GLU A 22 -13.31 -46.17 -2.18
C GLU A 22 -13.75 -44.92 -2.94
N LYS A 23 -12.79 -44.25 -3.58
CA LYS A 23 -13.03 -43.04 -4.38
C LYS A 23 -12.83 -43.36 -5.86
N ARG A 24 -13.53 -42.65 -6.74
CA ARG A 24 -13.36 -42.76 -8.20
C ARG A 24 -13.27 -41.40 -8.90
N ASP A 25 -12.74 -41.43 -10.12
CA ASP A 25 -12.49 -40.30 -11.03
C ASP A 25 -13.73 -39.46 -11.43
N GLU A 26 -14.91 -40.01 -11.20
CA GLU A 26 -16.11 -39.64 -11.94
C GLU A 26 -17.24 -39.18 -11.02
N ASN A 27 -18.14 -38.36 -11.58
CA ASN A 27 -19.38 -37.94 -10.93
C ASN A 27 -19.18 -37.17 -9.60
N HIS A 28 -18.11 -36.38 -9.48
CA HIS A 28 -17.86 -35.53 -8.30
C HIS A 28 -19.02 -34.56 -8.00
N GLN A 29 -19.15 -34.16 -6.73
CA GLN A 29 -20.03 -33.07 -6.30
C GLN A 29 -19.19 -31.87 -5.90
N TRP A 30 -18.99 -30.96 -6.83
CA TRP A 30 -18.24 -29.73 -6.58
C TRP A 30 -19.00 -28.82 -5.60
N GLY A 31 -18.25 -28.14 -4.73
CA GLY A 31 -18.79 -27.18 -3.78
C GLY A 31 -19.37 -25.94 -4.45
N VAL A 32 -19.69 -24.95 -3.62
CA VAL A 32 -20.17 -23.63 -4.05
C VAL A 32 -19.18 -22.55 -3.65
N ASP A 33 -19.30 -21.37 -4.26
CA ASP A 33 -18.46 -20.19 -3.99
C ASP A 33 -16.95 -20.53 -4.02
N LYS A 34 -16.25 -20.23 -2.92
CA LYS A 34 -14.79 -20.42 -2.77
C LYS A 34 -14.38 -21.90 -2.78
N GLU A 35 -15.30 -22.81 -2.56
CA GLU A 35 -15.07 -24.27 -2.54
C GLU A 35 -15.52 -24.94 -3.84
N SER A 36 -15.94 -24.19 -4.87
CA SER A 36 -16.38 -24.74 -6.16
C SER A 36 -15.32 -25.57 -6.91
N CYS A 37 -14.04 -25.51 -6.51
CA CYS A 37 -12.97 -26.37 -7.05
C CYS A 37 -12.68 -27.60 -6.18
N ILE A 38 -13.44 -27.83 -5.11
CA ILE A 38 -13.27 -28.92 -4.15
C ILE A 38 -14.54 -29.76 -4.15
N CYS A 39 -14.41 -31.08 -4.24
CA CYS A 39 -15.53 -31.99 -4.15
C CYS A 39 -15.96 -32.13 -2.68
N VAL A 40 -17.21 -31.81 -2.35
CA VAL A 40 -17.73 -31.83 -0.98
C VAL A 40 -17.85 -33.24 -0.39
N LEU A 41 -17.84 -34.28 -1.24
CA LEU A 41 -17.97 -35.67 -0.80
C LEU A 41 -16.62 -36.34 -0.53
N CYS A 42 -15.61 -36.07 -1.35
CA CYS A 42 -14.34 -36.82 -1.31
C CYS A 42 -13.10 -35.94 -1.11
N GLY A 43 -13.24 -34.61 -1.16
CA GLY A 43 -12.14 -33.65 -1.05
C GLY A 43 -11.24 -33.54 -2.28
N ALA A 44 -11.57 -34.24 -3.38
CA ALA A 44 -10.83 -34.11 -4.64
C ALA A 44 -10.83 -32.66 -5.11
N ARG A 45 -9.73 -32.24 -5.73
CA ARG A 45 -9.56 -30.89 -6.26
C ARG A 45 -9.51 -30.96 -7.77
N ARG A 46 -10.31 -30.14 -8.44
CA ARG A 46 -10.14 -29.88 -9.86
C ARG A 46 -9.17 -28.72 -10.06
N GLU A 47 -8.52 -28.68 -11.21
CA GLU A 47 -7.68 -27.56 -11.59
C GLU A 47 -8.50 -26.26 -11.64
N HIS A 48 -7.84 -25.17 -11.26
CA HIS A 48 -8.45 -23.85 -11.36
C HIS A 48 -8.45 -23.41 -12.81
N GLU A 49 -9.61 -22.98 -13.30
CA GLU A 49 -9.70 -22.26 -14.58
C GLU A 49 -9.48 -20.76 -14.31
N TRP A 50 -8.30 -20.26 -14.65
CA TRP A 50 -7.92 -18.88 -14.41
C TRP A 50 -8.41 -17.95 -15.52
N ASP A 51 -9.01 -16.83 -15.12
CA ASP A 51 -9.10 -15.61 -15.92
C ASP A 51 -8.16 -14.60 -15.25
N HIS A 52 -6.94 -14.50 -15.78
CA HIS A 52 -5.89 -13.67 -15.20
C HIS A 52 -5.58 -14.11 -13.75
N CYS A 53 -5.68 -13.17 -12.80
CA CYS A 53 -5.44 -13.40 -11.39
C CYS A 53 -6.64 -14.01 -10.64
N LYS A 54 -7.78 -14.30 -11.30
CA LYS A 54 -9.01 -14.77 -10.64
C LYS A 54 -9.52 -16.07 -11.26
N CYS A 55 -9.78 -17.08 -10.43
CA CYS A 55 -10.40 -18.32 -10.89
C CYS A 55 -11.86 -18.06 -11.27
N LYS A 56 -12.25 -18.39 -12.51
CA LYS A 56 -13.65 -18.24 -12.99
C LYS A 56 -14.63 -19.12 -12.22
N ILE A 57 -14.14 -20.24 -11.68
CA ILE A 57 -14.96 -21.25 -11.02
C ILE A 57 -15.21 -20.91 -9.55
N CYS A 58 -14.16 -20.62 -8.77
CA CYS A 58 -14.30 -20.40 -7.32
C CYS A 58 -13.97 -18.99 -6.86
N GLY A 59 -13.60 -18.09 -7.77
CA GLY A 59 -13.24 -16.71 -7.45
C GLY A 59 -11.94 -16.53 -6.66
N ARG A 60 -11.18 -17.61 -6.42
CA ARG A 60 -9.86 -17.53 -5.76
C ARG A 60 -8.94 -16.59 -6.54
N LEU A 61 -8.11 -15.85 -5.82
CA LEU A 61 -7.10 -14.96 -6.39
C LEU A 61 -5.71 -15.60 -6.35
N ARG A 62 -4.85 -15.19 -7.27
CA ARG A 62 -3.41 -15.45 -7.28
C ARG A 62 -2.65 -14.14 -7.53
N ASP A 63 -1.37 -14.11 -7.17
CA ASP A 63 -0.53 -12.90 -7.29
C ASP A 63 0.07 -12.70 -8.69
N GLU A 64 -0.12 -13.68 -9.57
CA GLU A 64 0.40 -13.69 -10.92
C GLU A 64 -0.68 -13.30 -11.94
N ASP A 65 -0.24 -12.87 -13.12
CA ASP A 65 -1.10 -12.70 -14.30
C ASP A 65 -2.25 -11.72 -14.06
N HIS A 66 -1.95 -10.56 -13.48
CA HIS A 66 -2.91 -9.49 -13.26
C HIS A 66 -3.16 -8.68 -14.55
N ASP A 67 -4.44 -8.39 -14.83
CA ASP A 67 -4.87 -7.44 -15.87
C ASP A 67 -4.83 -6.00 -15.32
N TRP A 68 -3.70 -5.32 -15.50
CA TRP A 68 -3.45 -3.99 -14.93
C TRP A 68 -4.02 -2.86 -15.79
N ASP A 69 -4.68 -1.90 -15.14
CA ASP A 69 -5.07 -0.59 -15.66
C ASP A 69 -4.39 0.49 -14.82
N GLY A 70 -3.18 0.88 -15.23
CA GLY A 70 -2.28 1.66 -14.38
C GLY A 70 -1.92 0.89 -13.11
N CYS A 71 -2.10 1.52 -11.95
CA CYS A 71 -1.78 0.91 -10.65
C CYS A 71 -2.86 -0.05 -10.11
N THR A 72 -3.98 -0.28 -10.81
CA THR A 72 -5.11 -1.12 -10.32
C THR A 72 -5.39 -2.30 -11.23
N CYS A 73 -5.66 -3.48 -10.68
CA CYS A 73 -6.06 -4.65 -11.48
C CYS A 73 -7.57 -4.65 -11.77
N ARG A 74 -7.96 -4.77 -13.04
CA ARG A 74 -9.37 -4.79 -13.49
C ARG A 74 -10.16 -6.00 -12.97
N LYS A 75 -9.47 -7.10 -12.68
CA LYS A 75 -10.09 -8.39 -12.31
C LYS A 75 -10.31 -8.55 -10.82
N CYS A 76 -9.39 -8.05 -9.98
CA CYS A 76 -9.42 -8.25 -8.54
C CYS A 76 -9.32 -6.95 -7.71
N GLY A 77 -9.06 -5.80 -8.33
CA GLY A 77 -8.89 -4.54 -7.62
C GLY A 77 -7.59 -4.39 -6.83
N ALA A 78 -6.65 -5.33 -6.96
CA ALA A 78 -5.33 -5.21 -6.36
C ALA A 78 -4.65 -3.91 -6.81
N VAL A 79 -3.83 -3.32 -5.94
CA VAL A 79 -3.07 -2.10 -6.21
C VAL A 79 -1.59 -2.44 -6.18
N ARG A 80 -0.84 -2.02 -7.20
CA ARG A 80 0.63 -2.11 -7.23
C ARG A 80 1.27 -0.74 -7.00
N ASP A 81 2.54 -0.73 -6.60
CA ASP A 81 3.28 0.50 -6.29
C ASP A 81 3.78 1.28 -7.52
N ALA A 82 3.61 0.71 -8.72
CA ALA A 82 4.03 1.32 -9.98
C ALA A 82 2.84 1.86 -10.78
N GLU A 83 3.14 2.72 -11.76
CA GLU A 83 2.16 3.23 -12.75
C GLU A 83 0.96 3.95 -12.12
N HIS A 84 1.20 4.64 -11.02
CA HIS A 84 0.23 5.58 -10.45
C HIS A 84 0.14 6.85 -11.31
N ASP A 85 -1.08 7.18 -11.73
CA ASP A 85 -1.42 8.48 -12.31
C ASP A 85 -1.84 9.44 -11.18
N TYR A 86 -0.90 10.29 -10.75
CA TYR A 86 -1.12 11.24 -9.66
C TYR A 86 -1.58 12.60 -10.18
N ASN A 87 -2.76 13.04 -9.71
CA ASN A 87 -3.15 14.43 -9.74
C ASN A 87 -2.90 15.03 -8.35
N ASP A 88 -2.06 16.07 -8.29
CA ASP A 88 -1.51 16.58 -7.03
C ASP A 88 -0.83 15.49 -6.18
N CYS A 89 -1.31 15.29 -4.95
CA CYS A 89 -0.80 14.31 -4.00
C CYS A 89 -1.58 12.99 -4.04
N ARG A 90 -2.51 12.78 -4.98
CA ARG A 90 -3.42 11.64 -4.94
C ARG A 90 -3.55 10.95 -6.29
N CYS A 91 -3.44 9.62 -6.29
CA CYS A 91 -3.65 8.83 -7.49
C CYS A 91 -5.12 8.86 -7.93
N ASN A 92 -5.39 9.16 -9.19
CA ASN A 92 -6.73 9.18 -9.78
C ASN A 92 -7.39 7.79 -9.75
N LYS A 93 -6.58 6.72 -9.89
CA LYS A 93 -7.05 5.33 -9.99
C LYS A 93 -7.29 4.68 -8.63
N CYS A 94 -6.26 4.60 -7.78
CA CYS A 94 -6.34 3.89 -6.50
C CYS A 94 -6.50 4.78 -5.27
N ARG A 95 -6.49 6.11 -5.44
CA ARG A 95 -6.59 7.10 -4.34
C ARG A 95 -5.43 7.07 -3.34
N LYS A 96 -4.41 6.22 -3.55
CA LYS A 96 -3.15 6.21 -2.80
C LYS A 96 -2.54 7.61 -2.84
N MET A 97 -2.01 8.07 -1.71
CA MET A 97 -1.28 9.33 -1.67
C MET A 97 0.11 9.13 -2.30
N LEU A 98 0.64 10.17 -2.91
CA LEU A 98 2.02 10.17 -3.34
C LEU A 98 2.89 10.31 -2.10
N ASP A 99 3.74 9.33 -1.85
CA ASP A 99 4.83 9.52 -0.89
C ASP A 99 5.73 10.64 -1.44
N SER A 100 5.90 11.70 -0.64
CA SER A 100 6.54 12.98 -0.96
C SER A 100 7.56 12.98 -2.12
N PRO A 101 7.51 13.95 -3.07
CA PRO A 101 7.68 15.36 -2.76
C PRO A 101 6.56 16.33 -3.16
N ARG A 102 5.40 15.85 -3.66
CA ARG A 102 4.34 16.77 -4.15
C ARG A 102 3.36 17.29 -3.10
N HIS A 103 3.64 17.11 -1.81
CA HIS A 103 2.84 17.77 -0.77
C HIS A 103 3.29 19.21 -0.59
N TYR A 104 2.38 20.16 -0.79
CA TYR A 104 2.61 21.58 -0.51
C TYR A 104 1.93 21.95 0.83
N TRP A 105 2.67 21.94 1.93
CA TRP A 105 2.10 22.21 3.25
C TRP A 105 1.96 23.73 3.51
N LYS A 106 0.75 24.19 3.88
CA LYS A 106 0.42 25.60 4.12
C LYS A 106 1.17 26.25 5.29
N SER A 107 1.90 25.46 6.07
CA SER A 107 2.72 25.92 7.20
C SER A 107 4.22 25.81 6.94
N HIS A 108 4.67 25.52 5.70
CA HIS A 108 6.09 25.65 5.43
C HIS A 108 6.48 27.09 5.65
N ASP A 109 7.53 27.31 6.41
CA ASP A 109 8.11 28.63 6.49
C ASP A 109 8.57 29.08 5.09
N ARG A 110 8.83 30.38 4.97
CA ARG A 110 9.41 30.99 3.76
C ARG A 110 10.77 30.40 3.35
N HIS A 111 11.32 29.46 4.11
CA HIS A 111 12.63 28.85 3.91
C HIS A 111 12.53 27.35 3.53
N GLY A 112 11.33 26.82 3.32
CA GLY A 112 11.12 25.47 2.78
C GLY A 112 11.09 24.33 3.82
N VAL A 113 10.99 24.63 5.11
CA VAL A 113 10.81 23.61 6.17
C VAL A 113 9.48 23.80 6.88
N ILE A 114 8.97 22.76 7.54
CA ILE A 114 7.80 22.91 8.43
C ILE A 114 8.31 23.44 9.77
N THR A 115 7.96 24.68 10.10
CA THR A 115 8.34 25.30 11.37
C THR A 115 7.17 25.23 12.33
N VAL A 116 7.39 24.62 13.50
CA VAL A 116 6.35 24.36 14.49
C VAL A 116 6.74 24.97 15.82
N GLN A 117 5.81 25.70 16.44
CA GLN A 117 5.95 26.17 17.81
C GLN A 117 4.80 25.63 18.68
N GLY A 118 5.14 24.90 19.74
CA GLY A 118 4.15 24.21 20.57
C GLY A 118 3.43 23.10 19.82
N LYS A 119 2.10 23.11 19.86
CA LYS A 119 1.25 22.16 19.16
C LYS A 119 0.56 22.84 17.98
N GLN A 120 0.85 22.40 16.76
CA GLN A 120 0.27 22.97 15.54
C GLN A 120 -0.13 21.89 14.56
N THR A 121 -1.25 22.12 13.89
CA THR A 121 -1.72 21.28 12.79
C THR A 121 -1.47 21.99 11.48
N VAL A 122 -0.86 21.27 10.55
CA VAL A 122 -0.48 21.78 9.24
C VAL A 122 -1.21 21.01 8.17
N SER A 123 -1.67 21.69 7.12
CA SER A 123 -2.46 21.07 6.06
C SER A 123 -1.76 21.18 4.70
N CYS A 124 -1.80 20.12 3.91
CA CYS A 124 -1.38 20.16 2.52
C CYS A 124 -2.42 20.94 1.71
N ALA A 125 -2.00 21.97 0.97
CA ALA A 125 -2.92 22.79 0.19
C ALA A 125 -3.59 22.04 -0.95
N ASN A 126 -2.95 20.98 -1.47
CA ASN A 126 -3.46 20.28 -2.64
C ASN A 126 -4.39 19.12 -2.25
N CYS A 127 -4.18 18.47 -1.10
CA CYS A 127 -4.96 17.30 -0.70
C CYS A 127 -5.70 17.45 0.64
N ASN A 128 -5.54 18.58 1.33
CA ASN A 128 -6.10 18.87 2.67
C ASN A 128 -5.75 17.82 3.74
N GLN A 129 -4.73 16.98 3.50
CA GLN A 129 -4.20 16.12 4.54
C GLN A 129 -3.67 16.99 5.66
N GLU A 130 -3.96 16.61 6.90
CA GLU A 130 -3.51 17.30 8.10
C GLU A 130 -2.47 16.45 8.83
N VAL A 131 -1.44 17.10 9.34
CA VAL A 131 -0.44 16.51 10.22
C VAL A 131 -0.32 17.41 11.44
N THR A 132 -0.43 16.83 12.63
CA THR A 132 -0.27 17.55 13.89
C THR A 132 1.10 17.27 14.46
N PHE A 133 1.82 18.35 14.74
CA PHE A 133 3.11 18.34 15.41
C PHE A 133 2.94 18.84 16.84
N ASP A 134 3.73 18.29 17.76
CA ASP A 134 3.78 18.72 19.16
C ASP A 134 5.25 18.75 19.58
N THR A 135 5.76 19.95 19.88
CA THR A 135 7.15 20.14 20.29
C THR A 135 7.38 19.81 21.76
N GLY A 136 6.32 19.46 22.51
CA GLY A 136 6.35 19.17 23.95
C GLY A 136 6.40 20.42 24.84
N SER A 137 6.52 21.62 24.25
CA SER A 137 6.52 22.89 24.98
C SER A 137 6.01 24.03 24.08
N PRO A 138 5.09 24.89 24.55
CA PRO A 138 4.56 26.00 23.75
C PRO A 138 5.63 27.02 23.32
N TYR A 139 6.80 26.99 23.95
CA TYR A 139 7.91 27.90 23.65
C TYR A 139 8.99 27.26 22.76
N ALA A 140 8.96 25.94 22.58
CA ALA A 140 9.95 25.24 21.74
C ALA A 140 9.57 25.38 20.26
N THR A 141 10.52 25.88 19.46
CA THR A 141 10.44 25.89 18.00
C THR A 141 11.23 24.71 17.45
N ARG A 142 10.62 23.91 16.59
CA ARG A 142 11.25 22.78 15.92
C ARG A 142 11.02 22.86 14.41
N TYR A 143 11.97 22.33 13.65
CA TYR A 143 11.95 22.33 12.19
C TYR A 143 11.84 20.90 11.69
N TYR A 144 10.90 20.66 10.78
CA TYR A 144 10.68 19.32 10.21
C TYR A 144 10.83 19.35 8.71
N CYS A 145 11.42 18.27 8.20
CA CYS A 145 11.53 18.05 6.77
C CYS A 145 10.12 18.00 6.12
N PRO A 146 9.88 18.74 5.03
CA PRO A 146 8.61 18.72 4.31
C PRO A 146 8.25 17.35 3.72
N HIS A 147 9.26 16.51 3.52
CA HIS A 147 9.10 15.25 2.82
C HIS A 147 8.82 14.04 3.70
N CYS A 148 9.53 13.95 4.82
CA CYS A 148 9.48 12.77 5.68
C CYS A 148 9.20 13.09 7.15
N PHE A 149 8.94 14.37 7.46
CA PHE A 149 8.65 14.88 8.80
C PHE A 149 9.72 14.57 9.86
N THR A 150 10.93 14.23 9.41
CA THR A 150 12.07 14.08 10.30
C THR A 150 12.47 15.46 10.80
N GLU A 151 12.56 15.60 12.12
CA GLU A 151 13.09 16.79 12.78
C GLU A 151 14.53 17.03 12.33
N GLY A 152 14.89 18.29 12.15
CA GLY A 152 16.24 18.71 11.81
C GLY A 152 16.53 20.11 12.33
N GLU A 153 17.74 20.57 12.06
CA GLU A 153 18.24 21.85 12.55
C GLU A 153 18.82 22.67 11.39
N TRP A 154 18.86 23.98 11.61
CA TRP A 154 19.53 24.91 10.70
C TRP A 154 21.01 25.00 11.07
N GLU A 155 21.86 24.77 10.09
CA GLU A 155 23.30 24.96 10.17
C GLU A 155 23.65 26.34 9.65
N PHE A 156 24.36 27.13 10.44
CA PHE A 156 24.96 28.38 9.99
C PHE A 156 26.18 28.09 9.11
N ILE A 157 26.25 28.75 7.95
CA ILE A 157 27.36 28.66 7.01
C ILE A 157 28.13 29.97 7.05
N PRO A 158 29.39 29.98 7.51
CA PRO A 158 30.23 31.15 7.47
C PRO A 158 30.47 31.59 6.02
N THR A 159 30.21 32.86 5.74
CA THR A 159 30.51 33.53 4.48
C THR A 159 31.68 34.50 4.68
N GLU A 160 32.50 34.69 3.64
CA GLU A 160 33.54 35.74 3.67
C GLU A 160 32.93 37.15 3.70
N ASP A 161 31.74 37.28 3.10
CA ASP A 161 30.92 38.48 3.14
C ASP A 161 30.11 38.54 4.44
N ARG A 162 30.59 39.33 5.40
CA ARG A 162 29.97 39.53 6.72
C ARG A 162 28.61 40.25 6.65
N MET A 163 28.19 40.74 5.47
CA MET A 163 26.88 41.37 5.30
C MET A 163 25.73 40.37 5.25
N PHE A 164 26.00 39.09 4.92
CA PHE A 164 24.97 38.08 4.76
C PHE A 164 25.24 36.85 5.64
N LEU A 165 24.28 36.48 6.48
CA LEU A 165 24.29 35.19 7.17
C LEU A 165 23.57 34.16 6.30
N THR A 166 24.25 33.03 6.04
CA THR A 166 23.68 31.92 5.29
C THR A 166 23.30 30.79 6.23
N TYR A 167 22.09 30.27 6.10
CA TYR A 167 21.62 29.10 6.83
C TYR A 167 21.26 27.98 5.87
N ARG A 168 21.53 26.73 6.27
CA ARG A 168 21.18 25.52 5.52
C ARG A 168 20.47 24.52 6.41
N PHE A 169 19.41 23.92 5.88
CA PHE A 169 18.77 22.76 6.48
C PHE A 169 19.06 21.53 5.61
N THR A 170 19.48 20.44 6.23
CA THR A 170 19.65 19.14 5.55
C THR A 170 18.90 18.06 6.31
N CYS A 171 17.96 17.38 5.67
CA CYS A 171 17.24 16.26 6.27
C CYS A 171 18.12 15.00 6.29
N SER A 172 18.38 14.48 7.48
CA SER A 172 19.18 13.25 7.70
C SER A 172 18.55 11.98 7.11
N LYS A 173 17.21 11.94 6.96
CA LYS A 173 16.49 10.74 6.49
C LYS A 173 16.36 10.65 4.97
N CYS A 174 16.01 11.75 4.30
CA CYS A 174 15.73 11.73 2.85
C CYS A 174 16.67 12.62 2.03
N GLY A 175 17.62 13.32 2.66
CA GLY A 175 18.59 14.16 1.96
C GLY A 175 18.04 15.47 1.41
N TYR A 176 16.78 15.82 1.71
CA TYR A 176 16.21 17.13 1.38
C TYR A 176 17.09 18.27 1.89
N ARG A 177 17.29 19.29 1.05
CA ARG A 177 18.12 20.45 1.37
C ARG A 177 17.40 21.73 1.00
N THR A 178 17.48 22.71 1.87
CA THR A 178 17.04 24.08 1.61
C THR A 178 17.96 25.06 2.34
N GLY A 179 17.94 26.33 1.92
CA GLY A 179 18.81 27.37 2.46
C GLY A 179 18.17 28.74 2.32
N TYR A 180 18.58 29.66 3.18
CA TYR A 180 18.24 31.07 3.03
C TYR A 180 19.40 31.96 3.48
N GLU A 181 19.41 33.17 2.96
CA GLU A 181 20.36 34.22 3.31
C GLU A 181 19.59 35.38 3.96
N HIS A 182 20.17 35.93 5.02
CA HIS A 182 19.64 37.10 5.72
C HIS A 182 20.71 38.19 5.74
N ASN A 183 20.33 39.42 5.36
CA ASN A 183 21.22 40.57 5.41
C ASN A 183 21.23 41.17 6.82
N ASP A 184 22.39 41.22 7.45
CA ASP A 184 22.59 41.69 8.84
C ASP A 184 23.03 43.17 8.88
N SER A 185 22.83 43.93 7.80
CA SER A 185 23.27 45.34 7.69
C SER A 185 22.35 46.36 8.39
N TYR A 186 21.85 46.05 9.60
CA TYR A 186 21.07 46.99 10.43
C TYR A 186 21.89 47.64 11.54
#